data_AF-A0A0D2MTL7-F1
#
_entry.id   AF-A0A0D2MTL7-F1
#
_cell.length_a   1.000
_cell.length_b   1.000
_cell.length_c   1.000
_cell.angle_alpha   90.00
_cell.angle_beta   90.00
_cell.angle_gamma   90.00
#
_symmetry.space_group_name_H-M   'P 1'
#
loop_
_entity.id
_entity.type
_entity.pdbx_description
1 polymer ?
#
loop_
_entity_poly.entity_id
_entity_poly.type
_entity_poly.pdbx_seq_one_letter_code
_entity_poly.pdbx_strand_id
1 'polypeptide(L)'
;MGLKKVGWVFAQSNKQRDYIISGAEVAQMAAVQGELGEHSVTVVVSFDPNEQGGHVHFEAFQCSAQAVELSRTGWIKGEAPAEGGGPSGAVEIVNPTEPDFKEPAIVAGKDATVVDSDWFLCPLKILDHEGPFMAAFPVENRLIPQTKGDLRDHLRRHSSKPYEARLADMHLLLWLTKQPNMDPADMLPVCEAVRARQPLLEGYRVIIDSIAGLG
;
A
#
# COMPACT_ATOMS: atom_id res chain seq x y z
N MET A 1 10.00 -2.09 15.14
CA MET A 1 10.50 -1.57 13.84
C MET A 1 10.45 -0.06 13.66
N GLY A 2 9.57 0.69 14.36
CA GLY A 2 9.49 2.15 14.18
C GLY A 2 8.87 2.58 12.83
N LEU A 3 8.22 1.64 12.14
CA LEU A 3 7.49 1.87 10.90
C LEU A 3 6.03 2.17 11.23
N LYS A 4 5.39 3.00 10.41
CA LYS A 4 3.95 3.26 10.45
C LYS A 4 3.37 3.10 9.04
N LYS A 5 2.08 2.78 8.95
CA LYS A 5 1.36 2.84 7.67
C LYS A 5 1.32 4.30 7.21
N VAL A 6 1.81 4.58 6.01
CA VAL A 6 1.90 5.93 5.43
C VAL A 6 1.13 6.06 4.12
N GLY A 7 0.40 5.04 3.73
CA GLY A 7 -0.23 5.01 2.42
C GLY A 7 -0.54 3.61 1.97
N TRP A 8 -0.78 3.51 0.67
CA TRP A 8 -1.12 2.27 -0.01
C TRP A 8 -0.71 2.32 -1.49
N VAL A 9 -0.65 1.14 -2.10
CA VAL A 9 -0.31 0.95 -3.50
C VAL A 9 -1.30 -0.03 -4.12
N PHE A 10 -1.73 0.24 -5.35
CA PHE A 10 -2.56 -0.69 -6.11
C PHE A 10 -2.18 -0.68 -7.59
N ALA A 11 -2.47 -1.79 -8.26
CA ALA A 11 -2.28 -1.93 -9.70
C ALA A 11 -3.60 -1.66 -10.43
N GLN A 12 -3.54 -0.84 -11.47
CA GLN A 12 -4.66 -0.61 -12.37
C GLN A 12 -4.71 -1.62 -13.51
N SER A 13 -5.89 -1.78 -14.10
CA SER A 13 -6.07 -2.64 -15.28
C SER A 13 -5.49 -1.99 -16.53
N ASN A 14 -4.84 -2.79 -17.38
CA ASN A 14 -4.27 -2.36 -18.66
C ASN A 14 -5.31 -2.04 -19.75
N LYS A 15 -6.60 -1.91 -19.39
CA LYS A 15 -7.62 -1.45 -20.33
C LYS A 15 -7.39 0.02 -20.62
N GLN A 16 -7.59 0.42 -21.87
CA GLN A 16 -7.54 1.84 -22.24
C GLN A 16 -8.56 2.63 -21.43
N ARG A 17 -8.12 3.74 -20.86
CA ARG A 17 -8.89 4.66 -20.01
C ARG A 17 -8.59 6.09 -20.46
N ASP A 18 -9.53 6.98 -20.22
CA ASP A 18 -9.46 8.42 -20.47
C ASP A 18 -9.21 9.22 -19.18
N TYR A 19 -8.87 8.55 -18.08
CA TYR A 19 -8.61 9.13 -16.76
C TYR A 19 -7.40 8.47 -16.09
N ILE A 20 -6.79 9.20 -15.15
CA ILE A 20 -5.65 8.71 -14.35
C ILE A 20 -6.15 7.85 -13.19
N ILE A 21 -7.05 8.40 -12.37
CA ILE A 21 -7.65 7.74 -11.20
C ILE A 21 -9.16 7.78 -11.34
N SER A 22 -9.82 6.63 -11.15
CA SER A 22 -11.27 6.54 -11.25
C SER A 22 -11.95 7.25 -10.08
N GLY A 23 -13.22 7.64 -10.22
CA GLY A 23 -13.95 8.30 -9.12
C GLY A 23 -14.04 7.42 -7.86
N ALA A 24 -14.16 6.09 -8.03
CA ALA A 24 -14.14 5.15 -6.92
C ALA A 24 -12.78 5.10 -6.22
N GLU A 25 -11.69 5.20 -6.99
CA GLU A 25 -10.32 5.23 -6.48
C GLU A 25 -10.03 6.56 -5.76
N VAL A 26 -10.55 7.70 -6.25
CA VAL A 26 -10.48 9.01 -5.55
C VAL A 26 -11.20 8.94 -4.20
N ALA A 27 -12.41 8.40 -4.16
CA ALA A 27 -13.16 8.26 -2.91
C ALA A 27 -12.41 7.41 -1.87
N GLN A 28 -11.80 6.30 -2.30
CA GLN A 28 -10.98 5.46 -1.43
C GLN A 28 -9.70 6.17 -0.98
N MET A 29 -9.01 6.86 -1.90
CA MET A 29 -7.81 7.65 -1.59
C MET A 29 -8.11 8.74 -0.55
N ALA A 30 -9.22 9.46 -0.71
CA ALA A 30 -9.63 10.52 0.22
C ALA A 30 -9.93 9.95 1.61
N ALA A 31 -10.63 8.82 1.69
CA ALA A 31 -10.92 8.14 2.95
C ALA A 31 -9.64 7.66 3.65
N VAL A 32 -8.72 7.02 2.93
CA VAL A 32 -7.43 6.56 3.46
C VAL A 32 -6.58 7.74 3.93
N GLN A 33 -6.55 8.85 3.20
CA GLN A 33 -5.84 10.07 3.63
C GLN A 33 -6.51 10.74 4.84
N GLY A 34 -7.84 10.69 4.95
CA GLY A 34 -8.56 11.13 6.14
C GLY A 34 -8.21 10.30 7.39
N GLU A 35 -7.99 8.99 7.23
CA GLU A 35 -7.57 8.10 8.33
C GLU A 35 -6.09 8.25 8.71
N LEU A 36 -5.20 8.30 7.72
CA LEU A 36 -3.75 8.28 7.93
C LEU A 36 -3.12 9.68 8.10
N GLY A 37 -3.87 10.73 7.78
CA GLY A 37 -3.44 12.13 7.86
C GLY A 37 -2.88 12.68 6.55
N GLU A 38 -2.54 13.97 6.55
CA GLU A 38 -2.15 14.75 5.37
C GLU A 38 -0.89 14.26 4.64
N HIS A 39 -0.08 13.41 5.27
CA HIS A 39 1.12 12.81 4.68
C HIS A 39 0.89 11.40 4.14
N SER A 40 -0.36 10.94 4.10
CA SER A 40 -0.71 9.70 3.41
C SER A 40 -0.36 9.80 1.93
N VAL A 41 0.11 8.71 1.32
CA VAL A 41 0.45 8.64 -0.11
C VAL A 41 -0.28 7.48 -0.77
N THR A 42 -0.79 7.72 -1.98
CA THR A 42 -1.31 6.67 -2.86
C THR A 42 -0.36 6.47 -4.02
N VAL A 43 0.06 5.23 -4.25
CA VAL A 43 0.85 4.87 -5.44
C VAL A 43 -0.01 4.03 -6.37
N VAL A 44 -0.07 4.44 -7.62
CA VAL A 44 -0.74 3.72 -8.70
C VAL A 44 0.32 3.06 -9.55
N VAL A 45 0.13 1.78 -9.84
CA VAL A 45 0.99 0.99 -10.73
C VAL A 45 0.20 0.67 -11.99
N SER A 46 0.71 1.12 -13.13
CA SER A 46 0.16 0.80 -14.45
C SER A 46 1.17 0.00 -15.27
N PHE A 47 0.67 -0.79 -16.22
CA PHE A 47 1.51 -1.61 -17.09
C PHE A 47 1.10 -1.38 -18.54
N ASP A 48 2.07 -0.94 -19.33
CA ASP A 48 1.94 -0.73 -20.77
C ASP A 48 2.53 -1.93 -21.53
N PRO A 49 1.72 -2.85 -22.06
CA PRO A 49 2.20 -4.02 -22.78
C PRO A 49 2.84 -3.64 -24.12
N ASN A 50 4.01 -4.20 -24.41
CA ASN A 50 4.66 -4.10 -25.71
C ASN A 50 5.18 -5.47 -26.18
N GLU A 51 5.72 -5.55 -27.40
CA GLU A 51 6.23 -6.79 -27.99
C GLU A 51 7.36 -7.46 -27.17
N GLN A 52 7.99 -6.74 -26.25
CA GLN A 52 9.13 -7.19 -25.43
C GLN A 52 8.75 -7.49 -23.96
N GLY A 53 7.46 -7.49 -23.63
CA GLY A 53 6.97 -7.79 -22.27
C GLY A 53 6.57 -6.57 -21.44
N GLY A 54 6.49 -5.38 -22.03
CA GLY A 54 5.86 -4.18 -21.46
C GLY A 54 6.70 -3.37 -20.49
N HIS A 55 6.17 -2.19 -20.12
CA HIS A 55 6.78 -1.26 -19.17
C HIS A 55 5.85 -1.05 -17.97
N VAL A 56 6.41 -1.10 -16.76
CA VAL A 56 5.70 -0.76 -15.52
C VAL A 56 5.92 0.72 -15.23
N HIS A 57 4.84 1.46 -15.00
CA HIS A 57 4.86 2.86 -14.61
C HIS A 57 4.32 3.02 -13.19
N PHE A 58 4.90 3.97 -12.47
CA PHE A 58 4.52 4.32 -11.11
C PHE A 58 4.17 5.80 -11.05
N GLU A 59 3.02 6.10 -10.49
CA GLU A 59 2.57 7.46 -10.23
C GLU A 59 2.15 7.57 -8.77
N ALA A 60 2.53 8.67 -8.11
CA ALA A 60 2.23 8.89 -6.70
C ALA A 60 1.38 10.14 -6.53
N PHE A 61 0.36 10.05 -5.69
CA PHE A 61 -0.63 11.11 -5.48
C PHE A 61 -0.98 11.26 -4.00
N GLN A 62 -1.39 12.48 -3.69
CA GLN A 62 -2.24 12.82 -2.56
C GLN A 62 -3.60 13.28 -3.07
N CYS A 63 -4.62 13.16 -2.22
CA CYS A 63 -5.86 13.90 -2.39
C CYS A 63 -5.66 15.36 -1.95
N SER A 64 -6.32 16.28 -2.63
CA SER A 64 -6.49 17.64 -2.13
C SER A 64 -7.19 17.64 -0.77
N ALA A 65 -6.90 18.63 0.08
CA ALA A 65 -7.57 18.77 1.37
C ALA A 65 -9.10 18.89 1.22
N GLN A 66 -9.55 19.49 0.12
CA GLN A 66 -10.98 19.58 -0.23
C GLN A 66 -11.59 18.21 -0.51
N ALA A 67 -10.91 17.34 -1.26
CA ALA A 67 -11.40 15.98 -1.53
C ALA A 67 -11.57 15.17 -0.24
N VAL A 68 -10.60 15.28 0.67
CA VAL A 68 -10.65 14.62 1.99
C VAL A 68 -11.85 15.13 2.79
N GLU A 69 -12.07 16.44 2.83
CA GLU A 69 -13.20 17.02 3.55
C GLU A 69 -14.56 16.63 2.94
N LEU A 70 -14.69 16.67 1.61
CA LEU A 70 -15.90 16.24 0.90
C LEU A 70 -16.19 14.75 1.12
N SER A 71 -15.16 13.90 1.12
CA SER A 71 -15.31 12.48 1.47
C SER A 71 -15.76 12.30 2.91
N ARG A 72 -15.10 12.97 3.86
CA ARG A 72 -15.39 12.87 5.30
C ARG A 72 -16.81 13.33 5.65
N THR A 73 -17.29 14.35 4.96
CA THR A 73 -18.62 14.93 5.19
C THR A 73 -19.73 14.26 4.38
N GLY A 74 -19.39 13.26 3.54
CA GLY A 74 -20.38 12.49 2.78
C GLY A 74 -20.85 13.15 1.47
N TRP A 75 -20.15 14.18 0.99
CA TRP A 75 -20.47 14.84 -0.27
C TRP A 75 -20.09 14.01 -1.50
N ILE A 76 -19.01 13.22 -1.39
CA ILE A 76 -18.64 12.27 -2.45
C ILE A 76 -19.51 11.03 -2.31
N LYS A 77 -20.51 10.88 -3.18
CA LYS A 77 -21.43 9.72 -3.18
C LYS A 77 -20.78 8.47 -3.77
N GLY A 78 -19.87 8.66 -4.72
CA GLY A 78 -19.14 7.58 -5.38
C GLY A 78 -18.77 7.95 -6.81
N GLU A 79 -18.39 6.93 -7.58
CA GLU A 79 -18.06 7.05 -8.99
C GLU A 79 -19.29 7.47 -9.81
N ALA A 80 -19.09 8.44 -10.70
CA ALA A 80 -20.15 8.87 -11.61
C ALA A 80 -20.42 7.76 -12.64
N PRO A 81 -21.67 7.57 -13.10
CA PRO A 81 -21.97 6.58 -14.14
C PRO A 81 -21.20 6.88 -15.43
N ALA A 82 -20.42 5.91 -15.93
CA ALA A 82 -19.82 5.99 -17.26
C ALA A 82 -20.82 5.54 -18.34
N GLU A 83 -20.72 6.13 -19.53
CA GLU A 83 -21.36 5.57 -20.73
C GLU A 83 -20.80 4.16 -20.98
N GLY A 84 -21.66 3.14 -20.91
CA GLY A 84 -21.27 1.73 -21.07
C GLY A 84 -21.02 0.95 -19.77
N GLY A 85 -21.24 1.54 -18.58
CA GLY A 85 -21.28 0.82 -17.30
C GLY A 85 -19.91 0.39 -16.74
N GLY A 86 -18.82 0.99 -17.22
CA GLY A 86 -17.47 0.83 -16.67
C GLY A 86 -17.13 1.86 -15.59
N PRO A 87 -15.92 1.81 -15.02
CA PRO A 87 -15.43 2.85 -14.12
C PRO A 87 -15.19 4.16 -14.89
N SER A 88 -15.40 5.29 -14.23
CA SER A 88 -15.31 6.64 -14.80
C SER A 88 -14.24 7.47 -14.10
N GLY A 89 -13.71 8.46 -14.81
CA GLY A 89 -12.81 9.47 -14.27
C GLY A 89 -13.51 10.59 -13.52
N ALA A 90 -14.69 10.35 -12.93
CA ALA A 90 -15.45 11.40 -12.27
C ALA A 90 -16.20 10.89 -11.04
N VAL A 91 -16.49 11.80 -10.12
CA VAL A 91 -17.27 11.55 -8.91
C VAL A 91 -18.60 12.27 -8.95
N GLU A 92 -19.64 11.62 -8.43
CA GLU A 92 -20.92 12.28 -8.17
C GLU A 92 -20.82 13.02 -6.83
N ILE A 93 -21.13 14.33 -6.86
CA ILE A 93 -21.18 15.18 -5.69
C ILE A 93 -22.64 15.45 -5.33
N VAL A 94 -22.98 15.22 -4.07
CA VAL A 94 -24.31 15.44 -3.51
C VAL A 94 -24.23 16.20 -2.20
N ASN A 95 -25.23 17.02 -1.90
CA ASN A 95 -25.35 17.59 -0.58
C ASN A 95 -25.86 16.49 0.40
N PRO A 96 -25.08 16.09 1.41
CA PRO A 96 -25.44 15.00 2.31
C PRO A 96 -26.62 15.35 3.23
N THR A 97 -26.90 16.64 3.46
CA THR A 97 -28.05 17.06 4.29
C THR A 97 -29.35 17.14 3.50
N GLU A 98 -29.26 17.31 2.18
CA GLU A 98 -30.40 17.40 1.27
C GLU A 98 -30.18 16.55 0.01
N PRO A 99 -30.06 15.21 0.14
CA PRO A 99 -29.64 14.33 -0.96
C PRO A 99 -30.64 14.26 -2.12
N ASP A 100 -31.91 14.57 -1.85
CA ASP A 100 -32.96 14.65 -2.87
C ASP A 100 -32.88 15.96 -3.67
N PHE A 101 -32.14 16.95 -3.17
CA PHE A 101 -31.85 18.20 -3.85
C PHE A 101 -30.49 18.11 -4.53
N LYS A 102 -30.50 18.13 -5.86
CA LYS A 102 -29.29 18.23 -6.68
C LYS A 102 -28.74 19.66 -6.65
N GLU A 103 -28.37 20.14 -5.46
CA GLU A 103 -27.60 21.38 -5.35
C GLU A 103 -26.23 21.15 -6.00
N PRO A 104 -25.90 21.91 -7.05
CA PRO A 104 -24.63 21.74 -7.73
C PRO A 104 -23.47 22.24 -6.85
N ALA A 105 -22.35 21.51 -6.87
CA ALA A 105 -21.09 22.07 -6.42
C ALA A 105 -20.58 23.06 -7.47
N ILE A 106 -19.97 24.17 -7.04
CA ILE A 106 -19.34 25.11 -7.98
C ILE A 106 -17.93 24.62 -8.28
N VAL A 107 -17.69 24.18 -9.51
CA VAL A 107 -16.37 23.78 -10.02
C VAL A 107 -15.96 24.73 -11.14
N ALA A 108 -14.82 25.38 -10.98
CA ALA A 108 -14.31 26.39 -11.92
C ALA A 108 -15.36 27.47 -12.28
N GLY A 109 -16.17 27.88 -11.30
CA GLY A 109 -17.21 28.90 -11.48
C GLY A 109 -18.48 28.41 -12.18
N LYS A 110 -18.65 27.09 -12.35
CA LYS A 110 -19.85 26.48 -12.93
C LYS A 110 -20.47 25.48 -11.97
N ASP A 111 -21.80 25.43 -12.01
CA ASP A 111 -22.59 24.43 -11.31
C ASP A 111 -22.34 23.03 -11.89
N ALA A 112 -21.93 22.09 -11.04
CA ALA A 112 -21.60 20.72 -11.40
C ALA A 112 -22.03 19.73 -10.30
N THR A 113 -22.76 18.68 -10.68
CA THR A 113 -23.07 17.53 -9.82
C THR A 113 -22.14 16.34 -10.09
N VAL A 114 -21.32 16.45 -11.13
CA VAL A 114 -20.31 15.47 -11.54
C VAL A 114 -19.01 16.22 -11.70
N VAL A 115 -17.96 15.76 -11.04
CA VAL A 115 -16.65 16.43 -11.00
C VAL A 115 -15.59 15.46 -11.46
N ASP A 116 -14.76 15.90 -12.41
CA ASP A 116 -13.61 15.13 -12.89
C ASP A 116 -12.63 14.85 -11.74
N SER A 117 -12.19 13.60 -11.64
CA SER A 117 -11.27 13.11 -10.62
C SER A 117 -9.98 13.90 -10.57
N ASP A 118 -9.49 14.41 -11.70
CA ASP A 118 -8.20 15.11 -11.81
C ASP A 118 -8.16 16.37 -10.94
N TRP A 119 -9.30 17.02 -10.69
CA TRP A 119 -9.39 18.18 -9.79
C TRP A 119 -9.00 17.86 -8.34
N PHE A 120 -9.07 16.60 -7.96
CA PHE A 120 -8.76 16.16 -6.60
C PHE A 120 -7.33 15.63 -6.43
N LEU A 121 -6.57 15.49 -7.52
CA LEU A 121 -5.25 14.88 -7.50
C LEU A 121 -4.15 15.91 -7.22
N CYS A 122 -3.25 15.56 -6.31
CA CYS A 122 -2.01 16.29 -6.04
C CYS A 122 -0.82 15.36 -6.36
N PRO A 123 -0.19 15.48 -7.54
CA PRO A 123 0.90 14.59 -7.95
C PRO A 123 2.15 14.80 -7.09
N LEU A 124 2.83 13.69 -6.77
CA LEU A 124 4.05 13.66 -5.97
C LEU A 124 5.23 13.15 -6.79
N LYS A 125 6.41 13.69 -6.50
CA LYS A 125 7.66 13.19 -7.09
C LYS A 125 8.10 11.92 -6.35
N ILE A 126 8.32 10.85 -7.12
CA ILE A 126 8.98 9.64 -6.64
C ILE A 126 10.49 9.88 -6.67
N LEU A 127 11.17 9.62 -5.55
CA LEU A 127 12.61 9.70 -5.43
C LEU A 127 13.18 8.29 -5.28
N ASP A 128 14.33 8.05 -5.90
CA ASP A 128 15.05 6.81 -5.71
C ASP A 128 15.51 6.68 -4.25
N HIS A 129 15.22 5.54 -3.65
CA HIS A 129 15.64 5.22 -2.29
C HIS A 129 15.92 3.72 -2.16
N GLU A 130 17.01 3.39 -1.46
CA GLU A 130 17.31 2.01 -1.08
C GLU A 130 16.94 1.82 0.39
N GLY A 131 15.94 0.97 0.63
CA GLY A 131 15.46 0.66 1.98
C GLY A 131 16.36 -0.34 2.72
N PRO A 132 16.24 -0.45 4.05
CA PRO A 132 17.04 -1.36 4.85
C PRO A 132 16.58 -2.83 4.79
N PHE A 133 15.42 -3.10 4.18
CA PHE A 133 14.82 -4.43 4.11
C PHE A 133 15.00 -5.05 2.73
N MET A 134 15.22 -6.36 2.73
CA MET A 134 15.12 -7.21 1.57
C MET A 134 13.65 -7.53 1.27
N ALA A 135 13.39 -7.92 0.03
CA ALA A 135 12.14 -8.52 -0.42
C ALA A 135 12.43 -9.92 -1.00
N ALA A 136 13.01 -10.79 -0.18
CA ALA A 136 13.52 -12.11 -0.57
C ALA A 136 12.73 -13.28 0.05
N PHE A 137 11.92 -13.01 1.07
CA PHE A 137 10.97 -13.95 1.65
C PHE A 137 9.62 -13.88 0.91
N PRO A 138 8.87 -15.00 0.78
CA PRO A 138 7.56 -14.97 0.15
C PRO A 138 6.61 -13.99 0.87
N VAL A 139 5.83 -13.24 0.09
CA VAL A 139 4.88 -12.23 0.59
C VAL A 139 3.62 -12.92 1.12
N GLU A 140 3.09 -12.44 2.25
CA GLU A 140 1.84 -12.96 2.83
C GLU A 140 0.61 -12.68 1.97
N ASN A 141 -0.52 -13.37 2.25
CA ASN A 141 -1.80 -13.22 1.54
C ASN A 141 -1.72 -13.48 0.02
N ARG A 142 -0.79 -14.36 -0.40
CA ARG A 142 -0.73 -14.91 -1.76
C ARG A 142 -1.32 -16.31 -1.80
N LEU A 143 -1.59 -16.80 -3.01
CA LEU A 143 -2.14 -18.14 -3.26
C LEU A 143 -1.30 -19.26 -2.62
N ILE A 144 0.03 -19.06 -2.55
CA ILE A 144 0.97 -20.01 -1.94
C ILE A 144 1.30 -19.49 -0.53
N PRO A 145 0.98 -20.25 0.52
CA PRO A 145 1.27 -19.84 1.89
C PRO A 145 2.77 -19.92 2.19
N GLN A 146 3.23 -19.06 3.10
CA GLN A 146 4.60 -19.08 3.62
C GLN A 146 4.82 -20.31 4.52
N THR A 147 5.96 -20.97 4.37
CA THR A 147 6.29 -22.23 5.06
C THR A 147 7.60 -22.15 5.84
N LYS A 148 7.81 -23.13 6.74
CA LYS A 148 9.11 -23.34 7.40
C LYS A 148 10.24 -23.64 6.41
N GLY A 149 9.92 -24.25 5.27
CA GLY A 149 10.86 -24.49 4.18
C GLY A 149 11.39 -23.19 3.58
N ASP A 150 10.51 -22.19 3.41
CA ASP A 150 10.91 -20.87 2.93
C ASP A 150 11.88 -20.18 3.91
N LEU A 151 11.66 -20.32 5.22
CA LEU A 151 12.58 -19.78 6.23
C LEU A 151 13.96 -20.43 6.12
N ARG A 152 13.99 -21.77 6.05
CA ARG A 152 15.24 -22.52 5.90
C ARG A 152 16.01 -22.09 4.67
N ASP A 153 15.32 -22.01 3.54
CA ASP A 153 15.95 -21.73 2.25
C ASP A 153 16.41 -20.26 2.20
N HIS A 154 15.66 -19.33 2.80
CA HIS A 154 16.07 -17.93 2.99
C HIS A 154 17.32 -17.79 3.84
N LEU A 155 17.34 -18.42 5.02
CA LEU A 155 18.50 -18.36 5.94
C LEU A 155 19.77 -18.97 5.32
N ARG A 156 19.62 -20.07 4.57
CA ARG A 156 20.73 -20.69 3.82
C ARG A 156 21.22 -19.79 2.68
N ARG A 157 20.31 -19.22 1.89
CA ARG A 157 20.63 -18.32 0.77
C ARG A 157 21.41 -17.09 1.25
N HIS A 158 21.12 -16.60 2.44
CA HIS A 158 21.77 -15.43 3.03
C HIS A 158 22.82 -15.79 4.10
N SER A 159 23.35 -17.02 4.07
CA SER A 159 24.30 -17.53 5.07
C SER A 159 25.63 -16.76 5.17
N SER A 160 25.99 -15.97 4.16
CA SER A 160 27.17 -15.10 4.18
C SER A 160 26.97 -13.79 4.97
N LYS A 161 25.71 -13.40 5.25
CA LYS A 161 25.39 -12.19 6.00
C LYS A 161 25.40 -12.42 7.51
N PRO A 162 25.61 -11.40 8.35
CA PRO A 162 25.30 -11.45 9.78
C PRO A 162 23.83 -11.85 10.02
N TYR A 163 23.53 -12.53 11.14
CA TYR A 163 22.23 -13.18 11.34
C TYR A 163 21.06 -12.18 11.28
N GLU A 164 21.19 -11.04 11.98
CA GLU A 164 20.24 -9.93 11.96
C GLU A 164 20.01 -9.36 10.55
N ALA A 165 21.05 -9.34 9.70
CA ALA A 165 20.93 -8.89 8.32
C ALA A 165 20.22 -9.93 7.43
N ARG A 166 20.18 -11.21 7.81
CA ARG A 166 19.35 -12.23 7.15
C ARG A 166 17.88 -12.05 7.50
N LEU A 167 17.59 -11.58 8.72
CA LEU A 167 16.23 -11.32 9.21
C LEU A 167 15.67 -9.97 8.76
N ALA A 168 16.47 -9.13 8.10
CA ALA A 168 16.05 -7.84 7.56
C ALA A 168 15.13 -7.99 6.33
N ASP A 169 13.98 -8.65 6.51
CA ASP A 169 12.90 -8.81 5.54
C ASP A 169 11.57 -8.70 6.30
N MET A 170 10.69 -7.78 5.87
CA MET A 170 9.46 -7.47 6.62
C MET A 170 8.49 -8.65 6.67
N HIS A 171 8.35 -9.38 5.56
CA HIS A 171 7.42 -10.52 5.51
C HIS A 171 7.94 -11.71 6.29
N LEU A 172 9.26 -11.88 6.37
CA LEU A 172 9.88 -12.85 7.28
C LEU A 172 9.57 -12.51 8.74
N LEU A 173 9.78 -11.25 9.16
CA LEU A 173 9.54 -10.82 10.53
C LEU A 173 8.06 -10.98 10.93
N LEU A 174 7.13 -10.62 10.04
CA LEU A 174 5.69 -10.82 10.24
C LEU A 174 5.29 -12.31 10.25
N TRP A 175 6.01 -13.15 9.52
CA TRP A 175 5.76 -14.59 9.56
C TRP A 175 6.27 -15.21 10.86
N LEU A 176 7.42 -14.77 11.36
CA LEU A 176 7.97 -15.22 12.65
C LEU A 176 7.03 -14.92 13.82
N THR A 177 6.36 -13.77 13.81
CA THR A 177 5.39 -13.41 14.88
C THR A 177 4.16 -14.33 14.92
N LYS A 178 3.95 -15.14 13.89
CA LYS A 178 2.83 -16.09 13.78
C LYS A 178 3.24 -17.51 14.18
N GLN A 179 4.50 -17.74 14.56
CA GLN A 179 4.99 -19.08 14.90
C GLN A 179 4.70 -19.44 16.36
N PRO A 180 4.34 -20.71 16.66
CA PRO A 180 3.99 -21.13 18.02
C PRO A 180 5.07 -20.90 19.09
N ASN A 181 6.36 -20.84 18.68
CA ASN A 181 7.51 -20.73 19.58
C ASN A 181 8.13 -19.32 19.58
N MET A 182 7.42 -18.32 19.08
CA MET A 182 7.86 -16.92 19.06
C MET A 182 6.70 -16.05 19.50
N ASP A 183 6.71 -15.66 20.78
CA ASP A 183 5.69 -14.77 21.30
C ASP A 183 6.00 -13.29 20.96
N PRO A 184 5.06 -12.35 21.20
CA PRO A 184 5.32 -10.95 20.94
C PRO A 184 6.50 -10.36 21.74
N ALA A 185 6.80 -10.88 22.93
CA ALA A 185 7.91 -10.41 23.76
C ALA A 185 9.26 -10.89 23.20
N ASP A 186 9.33 -12.10 22.64
CA ASP A 186 10.49 -12.65 21.94
C ASP A 186 10.79 -11.89 20.63
N MET A 187 9.75 -11.42 19.95
CA MET A 187 9.90 -10.67 18.72
C MET A 187 10.48 -9.26 18.94
N LEU A 188 10.34 -8.68 20.14
CA LEU A 188 10.85 -7.33 20.42
C LEU A 188 12.40 -7.27 20.30
N PRO A 189 13.20 -8.11 20.99
CA PRO A 189 14.64 -8.18 20.80
C PRO A 189 15.07 -8.52 19.38
N VAL A 190 14.33 -9.39 18.69
CA VAL A 190 14.62 -9.74 17.28
C VAL A 190 14.46 -8.50 16.38
N CYS A 191 13.34 -7.80 16.51
CA CYS A 191 13.09 -6.57 15.77
C CYS A 191 14.10 -5.48 16.12
N GLU A 192 14.52 -5.39 17.38
CA GLU A 192 15.53 -4.43 17.82
C GLU A 192 16.89 -4.72 17.19
N ALA A 193 17.33 -5.98 17.21
CA ALA A 193 18.59 -6.41 16.60
C ALA A 193 18.61 -6.07 15.10
N VAL A 194 17.52 -6.33 14.37
CA VAL A 194 17.38 -5.96 12.95
C VAL A 194 17.41 -4.45 12.75
N ARG A 195 16.63 -3.70 13.54
CA ARG A 195 16.54 -2.23 13.43
C ARG A 195 17.88 -1.56 13.74
N ALA A 196 18.53 -1.96 14.83
CA ALA A 196 19.78 -1.39 15.31
C ALA A 196 21.01 -1.97 14.57
N ARG A 197 20.82 -2.99 13.72
CA ARG A 197 21.88 -3.75 13.05
C ARG A 197 22.91 -4.29 14.06
N GLN A 198 22.39 -4.87 15.13
CA GLN A 198 23.18 -5.41 16.22
C GLN A 198 23.09 -6.95 16.23
N PRO A 199 24.13 -7.64 16.74
CA PRO A 199 24.11 -9.08 16.86
C PRO A 199 22.88 -9.58 17.62
N LEU A 200 22.17 -10.54 17.03
CA LEU A 200 21.06 -11.22 17.70
C LEU A 200 21.58 -12.15 18.80
N LEU A 201 20.95 -12.11 19.98
CA LEU A 201 21.27 -13.01 21.09
C LEU A 201 21.14 -14.48 20.65
N GLU A 202 22.07 -15.31 21.13
CA GLU A 202 22.20 -16.71 20.71
C GLU A 202 20.92 -17.53 20.91
N GLY A 203 20.20 -17.32 22.02
CA GLY A 203 18.94 -18.01 22.30
C GLY A 203 17.90 -17.83 21.18
N TYR A 204 17.74 -16.60 20.65
CA TYR A 204 16.81 -16.35 19.55
C TYR A 204 17.28 -16.96 18.23
N ARG A 205 18.59 -17.02 18.00
CA ARG A 205 19.14 -17.71 16.83
C ARG A 205 18.80 -19.19 16.85
N VAL A 206 18.99 -19.85 17.99
CA VAL A 206 18.66 -21.28 18.17
C VAL A 206 17.16 -21.54 17.96
N ILE A 207 16.29 -20.68 18.50
CA ILE A 207 14.83 -20.81 18.30
C ILE A 207 14.47 -20.69 16.82
N ILE A 208 14.98 -19.66 16.13
CA ILE A 208 14.69 -19.43 14.71
C ILE A 208 15.26 -20.56 13.84
N ASP A 209 16.49 -21.02 14.12
CA ASP A 209 17.10 -22.14 13.40
C ASP A 209 16.34 -23.46 13.65
N SER A 210 15.79 -23.66 14.85
CA SER A 210 14.90 -24.79 15.17
C SER A 210 13.59 -24.74 14.38
N ILE A 211 12.97 -23.56 14.26
CA ILE A 211 11.77 -23.36 13.41
C ILE A 211 12.09 -23.68 11.94
N ALA A 212 13.29 -23.32 11.48
CA ALA A 212 13.78 -23.59 10.13
C ALA A 212 14.21 -25.06 9.91
N GLY A 213 14.31 -25.88 10.95
CA GLY A 213 14.86 -27.23 10.86
C GLY A 213 16.34 -27.23 10.44
N LEU A 214 17.11 -26.29 10.97
CA LEU A 214 18.57 -26.15 10.78
C LEU A 214 19.40 -26.70 11.95
N GLY A 215 18.74 -27.29 12.96
CA GLY A 215 19.37 -27.97 14.10
C GLY A 215 19.89 -29.37 13.79
#